data_AF-A0A7S1JAS7-F1
#
_entry.id   AF-A0A7S1JAS7-F1
#
_cell.length_a   1.000
_cell.length_b   1.000
_cell.length_c   1.000
_cell.angle_alpha   90.00
_cell.angle_beta   90.00
_cell.angle_gamma   90.00
#
_symmetry.space_group_name_H-M   'P 1'
#
loop_
_entity.id
_entity.type
_entity.pdbx_description
1 polymer ?
#
loop_
_entity_poly.entity_id
_entity_poly.type
_entity_poly.pdbx_seq_one_letter_code
_entity_poly.pdbx_strand_id
1 'polypeptide(L)'
;VVGHHGVYPGCARKNEKTLVSLLPPLFSAHGVAAYFNGHDHNMQHISHEGIEYFCNGNGGANEESQQNHMQLPRGSWRFVASGGGFTAVRVLDKQRMRVEFYNTAAQRVYCYQIRNPRAADAHAPSSQPCEYEDALRQHADPKAWE
;
A
#
# COMPACT_ATOMS: atom_id res chain seq x y z
N VAL A 1 0.51 -9.76 4.23
CA VAL A 1 -0.69 -10.27 4.94
C VAL A 1 -1.92 -9.55 4.38
N VAL A 2 -3.08 -10.20 4.29
CA VAL A 2 -4.31 -9.61 3.77
C VAL A 2 -5.43 -9.75 4.81
N GLY A 3 -6.23 -8.71 5.03
CA GLY A 3 -7.40 -8.72 5.91
C GLY A 3 -8.48 -7.75 5.42
N HIS A 4 -9.63 -7.67 6.10
CA HIS A 4 -10.68 -6.73 5.72
C HIS A 4 -10.46 -5.34 6.31
N HIS A 5 -10.28 -5.25 7.63
CA HIS A 5 -10.16 -4.00 8.38
C HIS A 5 -8.74 -3.44 8.32
N GLY A 6 -8.61 -2.11 8.28
CA GLY A 6 -7.32 -1.43 8.39
C GLY A 6 -6.79 -1.46 9.82
N VAL A 7 -5.49 -1.73 9.99
CA VAL A 7 -4.81 -1.52 11.28
C VAL A 7 -4.74 -0.03 11.60
N TYR A 8 -4.40 0.76 10.59
CA TYR A 8 -4.34 2.22 10.64
C TYR A 8 -5.27 2.81 9.57
N PRO A 9 -6.57 3.03 9.84
CA PRO A 9 -7.47 3.68 8.90
C PRO A 9 -7.24 5.20 8.83
N GLY A 10 -7.08 5.73 7.62
CA GLY A 10 -7.00 7.18 7.37
C GLY A 10 -8.37 7.88 7.20
N CYS A 11 -9.46 7.12 7.01
CA CYS A 11 -10.83 7.64 6.81
C CYS A 11 -11.59 7.83 8.12
N ALA A 12 -12.86 8.28 8.07
CA ALA A 12 -13.68 8.62 9.24
C ALA A 12 -13.83 7.48 10.28
N ARG A 13 -13.55 6.23 9.90
CA ARG A 13 -13.69 5.07 10.80
C ARG A 13 -12.54 5.03 11.80
N LYS A 14 -12.89 4.94 13.09
CA LYS A 14 -11.92 4.92 14.18
C LYS A 14 -11.02 3.70 14.07
N ASN A 15 -9.73 3.87 14.36
CA ASN A 15 -8.79 2.77 14.51
C ASN A 15 -9.36 1.73 15.48
N GLU A 16 -9.40 0.47 15.07
CA GLU A 16 -9.70 -0.63 15.97
C GLU A 16 -8.50 -0.81 16.90
N LYS A 17 -8.60 -0.27 18.12
CA LYS A 17 -7.52 -0.30 19.12
C LYS A 17 -6.93 -1.70 19.31
N THR A 18 -7.76 -2.72 19.20
CA THR A 18 -7.37 -4.13 19.25
C THR A 18 -6.43 -4.54 18.11
N LEU A 19 -6.67 -4.07 16.87
CA LEU A 19 -5.80 -4.40 15.74
C LEU A 19 -4.44 -3.72 15.87
N VAL A 20 -4.42 -2.46 16.30
CA VAL A 20 -3.16 -1.71 16.53
C VAL A 20 -2.33 -2.34 17.65
N SER A 21 -2.96 -2.88 18.70
CA SER A 21 -2.20 -3.51 19.80
C SER A 21 -1.70 -4.91 19.49
N LEU A 22 -2.37 -5.66 18.60
CA LEU A 22 -2.03 -7.06 18.33
C LEU A 22 -1.18 -7.26 17.06
N LEU A 23 -1.52 -6.58 15.96
CA LEU A 23 -0.97 -6.92 14.65
C LEU A 23 0.43 -6.35 14.39
N PRO A 24 0.73 -5.05 14.61
CA PRO A 24 2.07 -4.52 14.39
C PRO A 24 3.18 -5.29 15.14
N PRO A 25 3.03 -5.67 16.43
CA PRO A 25 4.03 -6.48 17.12
C PRO A 25 4.27 -7.84 16.45
N LEU A 26 3.21 -8.53 16.01
CA LEU A 26 3.32 -9.81 15.30
C LEU A 26 3.95 -9.64 13.92
N PHE A 27 3.58 -8.59 13.19
CA PHE A 27 4.14 -8.30 11.88
C PHE A 27 5.64 -8.04 11.95
N SER A 28 6.07 -7.26 12.94
CA SER A 28 7.48 -7.00 13.20
C SER A 28 8.23 -8.30 13.58
N ALA A 29 7.72 -9.07 14.55
CA ALA A 29 8.32 -10.33 14.99
C ALA A 29 8.49 -11.37 13.87
N HIS A 30 7.61 -11.33 12.87
CA HIS A 30 7.65 -12.22 11.72
C HIS A 30 8.15 -11.55 10.43
N GLY A 31 8.74 -10.36 10.46
CA GLY A 31 9.29 -9.70 9.27
C GLY A 31 8.29 -9.58 8.12
N VAL A 32 7.05 -9.19 8.43
CA VAL A 32 6.02 -8.89 7.44
C VAL A 32 6.36 -7.57 6.75
N ALA A 33 6.45 -7.59 5.42
CA ALA A 33 6.78 -6.39 4.64
C ALA A 33 5.57 -5.47 4.40
N ALA A 34 4.39 -6.07 4.21
CA ALA A 34 3.17 -5.35 3.87
C ALA A 34 1.89 -6.01 4.41
N TYR A 35 0.93 -5.17 4.80
CA TYR A 35 -0.45 -5.52 5.11
C TYR A 35 -1.39 -4.87 4.09
N PHE A 36 -2.32 -5.64 3.56
CA PHE A 36 -3.32 -5.17 2.60
C PHE A 36 -4.72 -5.31 3.20
N ASN A 37 -5.55 -4.28 3.03
CA ASN A 37 -6.94 -4.29 3.46
C ASN A 37 -7.90 -3.55 2.52
N GLY A 38 -9.19 -3.64 2.84
CA GLY A 38 -10.25 -2.83 2.25
C GLY A 38 -10.96 -2.02 3.34
N HIS A 39 -12.29 -2.18 3.43
CA HIS A 39 -13.15 -1.53 4.43
C HIS A 39 -13.35 -0.03 4.26
N ASP A 40 -12.27 0.75 4.21
CA ASP A 40 -12.31 2.17 3.87
C ASP A 40 -12.47 2.31 2.36
N HIS A 41 -13.47 3.06 1.90
CA HIS A 41 -13.83 3.15 0.49
C HIS A 41 -12.91 4.10 -0.31
N ASN A 42 -11.59 3.95 -0.14
CA ASN A 42 -10.57 4.66 -0.91
C ASN A 42 -9.26 3.85 -0.98
N MET A 43 -8.29 4.43 -1.68
CA MET A 43 -6.92 3.94 -1.75
C MET A 43 -6.06 4.68 -0.74
N GLN A 44 -5.28 3.97 0.07
CA GLN A 44 -4.38 4.58 1.06
C GLN A 44 -3.05 3.84 1.10
N HIS A 45 -1.98 4.59 1.39
CA HIS A 45 -0.70 4.01 1.80
C HIS A 45 -0.20 4.71 3.08
N ILE A 46 0.11 3.89 4.07
CA ILE A 46 0.70 4.28 5.35
C ILE A 46 1.96 3.45 5.56
N SER A 47 3.04 4.10 6.01
CA SER A 47 4.33 3.46 6.27
C SER A 47 4.71 3.69 7.73
N HIS A 48 4.81 2.62 8.51
CA HIS A 48 5.08 2.73 9.94
C HIS A 48 5.95 1.56 10.45
N GLU A 49 7.02 1.89 11.17
CA GLU A 49 7.97 0.92 11.77
C GLU A 49 8.47 -0.15 10.78
N GLY A 50 8.71 0.24 9.52
CA GLY A 50 9.23 -0.66 8.48
C GLY A 50 8.20 -1.61 7.87
N ILE A 51 6.90 -1.43 8.20
CA ILE A 51 5.79 -2.16 7.62
C ILE A 51 4.95 -1.20 6.78
N GLU A 52 4.60 -1.63 5.56
CA GLU A 52 3.74 -0.88 4.66
C GLU A 52 2.27 -1.35 4.78
N TYR A 53 1.35 -0.42 4.93
CA TYR A 53 -0.09 -0.68 5.08
C TYR A 53 -0.81 -0.07 3.87
N PHE A 54 -1.43 -0.93 3.05
CA PHE A 54 -2.16 -0.53 1.85
C PHE A 54 -3.64 -0.82 2.01
N CYS A 55 -4.47 0.20 1.80
CA CYS A 55 -5.92 0.05 1.71
C CYS A 55 -6.36 0.23 0.25
N ASN A 56 -7.27 -0.63 -0.21
CA ASN A 56 -8.03 -0.47 -1.45
C ASN A 56 -9.45 -1.02 -1.26
N GLY A 57 -10.33 -0.26 -0.60
CA GLY A 57 -11.73 -0.65 -0.37
C GLY A 57 -12.74 0.01 -1.33
N ASN A 58 -12.25 0.72 -2.34
CA ASN A 58 -13.02 1.50 -3.33
C ASN A 58 -13.40 0.73 -4.61
N GLY A 59 -13.62 -0.58 -4.52
CA GLY A 59 -13.98 -1.40 -5.69
C GLY A 59 -15.38 -1.13 -6.25
N GLY A 60 -16.30 -0.59 -5.43
CA GLY A 60 -17.69 -0.30 -5.83
C GLY A 60 -18.36 0.82 -5.05
N ALA A 61 -17.64 1.48 -4.14
CA ALA A 61 -18.10 2.63 -3.36
C ALA A 61 -16.91 3.57 -3.14
N ASN A 62 -17.18 4.85 -2.85
CA ASN A 62 -16.14 5.86 -2.68
C ASN A 62 -16.37 6.66 -1.40
N GLU A 63 -15.27 6.98 -0.71
CA GLU A 63 -15.21 7.86 0.45
C GLU A 63 -14.05 8.86 0.29
N GLU A 64 -14.36 10.16 0.34
CA GLU A 64 -13.35 11.23 0.25
C GLU A 64 -12.79 11.65 1.61
N SER A 65 -13.35 11.10 2.70
CA SER A 65 -12.97 11.46 4.06
C SER A 65 -11.50 11.10 4.32
N GLN A 66 -10.78 12.05 4.92
CA GLN A 66 -9.42 11.87 5.44
C GLN A 66 -9.35 12.26 6.92
N GLN A 67 -10.50 12.26 7.61
CA GLN A 67 -10.65 12.84 8.94
C GLN A 67 -9.72 12.21 10.00
N ASN A 68 -9.27 10.97 9.80
CA ASN A 68 -8.42 10.29 10.77
C ASN A 68 -6.93 10.33 10.42
N HIS A 69 -6.50 11.03 9.36
CA HIS A 69 -5.06 11.11 9.05
C HIS A 69 -4.24 11.69 10.21
N MET A 70 -4.82 12.59 11.02
CA MET A 70 -4.17 13.20 12.18
C MET A 70 -4.02 12.22 13.36
N GLN A 71 -4.74 11.10 13.35
CA GLN A 71 -4.67 10.05 14.37
C GLN A 71 -3.65 8.95 13.99
N LEU A 72 -3.07 9.03 12.80
CA LEU A 72 -2.02 8.12 12.36
C LEU A 72 -0.71 8.42 13.10
N PRO A 73 0.19 7.42 13.21
CA PRO A 73 1.53 7.67 13.71
C PRO A 73 2.21 8.80 12.95
N ARG A 74 2.93 9.67 13.67
CA ARG A 74 3.53 10.88 13.09
C ARG A 74 4.43 10.53 11.90
N GLY A 75 4.19 11.19 10.78
CA GLY A 75 4.99 11.02 9.57
C GLY A 75 4.79 9.68 8.85
N SER A 76 3.72 8.94 9.14
CA SER A 76 3.42 7.65 8.49
C SER A 76 2.56 7.75 7.22
N TRP A 77 1.80 8.84 7.04
CA TRP A 77 0.95 9.04 5.86
C TRP A 77 1.79 9.18 4.59
N ARG A 78 1.44 8.44 3.52
CA ARG A 78 2.17 8.46 2.24
C ARG A 78 1.29 8.83 1.05
N PHE A 79 0.07 8.27 0.97
CA PHE A 79 -0.81 8.48 -0.17
C PHE A 79 -2.26 8.25 0.19
N VAL A 80 -3.15 8.99 -0.49
CA VAL A 80 -4.58 8.76 -0.50
C VAL A 80 -5.19 9.19 -1.82
N ALA A 81 -6.14 8.41 -2.33
CA ALA A 81 -6.97 8.81 -3.45
C ALA A 81 -8.37 8.20 -3.31
N SER A 82 -9.39 9.00 -3.63
CA SER A 82 -10.77 8.57 -3.80
C SER A 82 -11.07 8.29 -5.28
N GLY A 83 -12.27 7.77 -5.57
CA GLY A 83 -12.65 7.31 -6.91
C GLY A 83 -12.33 5.83 -7.09
N GLY A 84 -13.08 5.14 -7.95
CA GLY A 84 -12.96 3.68 -8.08
C GLY A 84 -11.59 3.23 -8.57
N GLY A 85 -11.15 2.04 -8.15
CA GLY A 85 -9.83 1.56 -8.50
C GLY A 85 -9.48 0.18 -7.94
N PHE A 86 -8.27 -0.27 -8.27
CA PHE A 86 -7.72 -1.52 -7.79
C PHE A 86 -6.21 -1.43 -7.54
N THR A 87 -5.70 -2.40 -6.78
CA THR A 87 -4.27 -2.55 -6.50
C THR A 87 -3.68 -3.66 -7.36
N ALA A 88 -2.54 -3.39 -8.01
CA ALA A 88 -1.69 -4.43 -8.58
C ALA A 88 -0.46 -4.65 -7.69
N VAL A 89 -0.12 -5.90 -7.44
CA VAL A 89 1.08 -6.28 -6.69
C VAL A 89 1.97 -7.12 -7.60
N ARG A 90 3.23 -6.72 -7.75
CA ARG A 90 4.23 -7.40 -8.58
C ARG A 90 5.41 -7.80 -7.71
N VAL A 91 5.68 -9.09 -7.61
CA VAL A 91 6.94 -9.58 -7.02
C VAL A 91 7.98 -9.55 -8.14
N LEU A 92 8.96 -8.66 -8.02
CA LEU A 92 9.96 -8.44 -9.07
C LEU A 92 11.09 -9.47 -8.97
N ASP A 93 11.55 -9.71 -7.74
CA ASP A 93 12.60 -10.68 -7.42
C ASP A 93 12.58 -10.99 -5.91
N LYS A 94 13.61 -11.71 -5.42
CA LYS A 94 13.74 -12.08 -3.99
C LYS A 94 13.87 -10.88 -3.05
N GLN A 95 14.24 -9.71 -3.57
CA GLN A 95 14.55 -8.49 -2.83
C GLN A 95 13.41 -7.47 -2.90
N ARG A 96 12.58 -7.50 -3.94
CA ARG A 96 11.69 -6.39 -4.29
C ARG A 96 10.28 -6.84 -4.64
N MET A 97 9.32 -6.16 -4.03
CA MET A 97 7.92 -6.17 -4.43
C MET A 97 7.50 -4.75 -4.82
N ARG A 98 6.58 -4.61 -5.76
CA ARG A 98 6.00 -3.33 -6.19
C ARG A 98 4.50 -3.37 -5.97
N VAL A 99 3.97 -2.30 -5.40
CA VAL A 99 2.55 -2.08 -5.19
C VAL A 99 2.14 -0.85 -5.97
N GLU A 100 1.08 -0.98 -6.76
CA GLU A 100 0.58 0.06 -7.65
C GLU A 100 -0.92 0.22 -7.45
N PHE A 101 -1.40 1.46 -7.41
CA PHE A 101 -2.82 1.77 -7.44
C PHE A 101 -3.22 2.27 -8.82
N TYR A 102 -4.34 1.76 -9.32
CA TYR A 102 -4.94 2.15 -10.60
C TYR A 102 -6.34 2.68 -10.38
N ASN A 103 -6.70 3.74 -11.10
CA ASN A 103 -8.07 4.23 -11.15
C ASN A 103 -8.91 3.44 -12.19
N THR A 104 -10.20 3.74 -12.31
CA THR A 104 -11.11 3.10 -13.28
C THR A 104 -10.75 3.33 -14.74
N ALA A 105 -9.93 4.35 -15.05
CA ALA A 105 -9.38 4.58 -16.39
C ALA A 105 -8.10 3.77 -16.65
N ALA A 106 -7.76 2.82 -15.76
CA ALA A 106 -6.53 2.04 -15.78
C ALA A 106 -5.25 2.90 -15.75
N GLN A 107 -5.35 4.14 -15.25
CA GLN A 107 -4.19 5.00 -15.04
C GLN A 107 -3.58 4.69 -13.68
N ARG A 108 -2.26 4.50 -13.65
CA ARG A 108 -1.53 4.30 -12.40
C ARG A 108 -1.46 5.63 -11.64
N VAL A 109 -2.10 5.69 -10.49
CA VAL A 109 -2.14 6.90 -9.64
C VAL A 109 -1.12 6.85 -8.50
N TYR A 110 -0.58 5.66 -8.21
CA TYR A 110 0.44 5.48 -7.18
C TYR A 110 1.35 4.28 -7.49
N CYS A 111 2.62 4.37 -7.08
CA CYS A 111 3.57 3.28 -7.17
C CYS A 111 4.57 3.34 -6.01
N TYR A 112 4.73 2.21 -5.33
CA TYR A 112 5.67 2.06 -4.23
C TYR A 112 6.41 0.74 -4.34
N GLN A 113 7.73 0.77 -4.17
CA GLN A 113 8.58 -0.41 -4.15
C GLN A 113 8.95 -0.73 -2.71
N ILE A 114 8.80 -1.99 -2.34
CA ILE A 114 9.02 -2.51 -0.99
C ILE A 114 10.22 -3.44 -1.04
N ARG A 115 11.17 -3.19 -0.14
CA ARG A 115 12.30 -4.09 0.10
C ARG A 115 11.81 -5.29 0.91
N ASN A 116 12.23 -6.49 0.54
CA ASN A 116 12.03 -7.69 1.34
C ASN A 116 12.84 -7.57 2.64
N PRO A 117 12.21 -7.46 3.83
CA PRO A 117 12.92 -7.27 5.09
C PRO A 117 13.79 -8.49 5.47
N ARG A 118 13.50 -9.67 4.89
CA ARG A 118 14.22 -10.92 5.14
C ARG A 118 15.34 -11.20 4.15
N ALA A 119 15.57 -10.30 3.20
CA ALA A 119 16.61 -10.52 2.22
C ALA A 119 18.01 -10.37 2.84
N ALA A 120 18.91 -11.29 2.46
CA ALA A 120 20.27 -11.35 2.97
C ALA A 120 21.18 -10.19 2.51
N ASP A 121 20.77 -9.43 1.50
CA ASP A 121 21.58 -8.35 0.94
C ASP A 121 21.29 -7.02 1.66
N ALA A 122 22.26 -6.57 2.44
CA ALA A 122 22.21 -5.28 3.14
C ALA A 122 22.32 -4.06 2.19
N HIS A 123 22.77 -4.25 0.94
CA HIS A 123 22.91 -3.19 -0.05
C HIS A 123 21.66 -3.04 -0.94
N ALA A 124 20.66 -3.91 -0.77
CA ALA A 124 19.41 -3.77 -1.49
C ALA A 124 18.72 -2.44 -1.13
N PRO A 125 18.23 -1.68 -2.13
CA PRO A 125 17.66 -0.36 -1.89
C PRO A 125 16.46 -0.44 -0.95
N SER A 126 16.31 0.58 -0.09
CA SER A 126 15.20 0.68 0.85
C SER A 126 13.84 0.78 0.14
N SER A 127 12.77 0.49 0.87
CA SER A 127 11.42 0.78 0.40
C SER A 127 11.28 2.26 0.05
N GLN A 128 10.70 2.56 -1.11
CA GLN A 128 10.66 3.92 -1.67
C GLN A 128 9.57 4.07 -2.74
N PRO A 129 9.09 5.30 -3.01
CA PRO A 129 8.27 5.57 -4.17
C PRO A 129 8.99 5.14 -5.46
N CYS A 130 8.25 4.64 -6.45
CA CYS A 130 8.83 4.35 -7.76
C CYS A 130 9.26 5.65 -8.45
N GLU A 131 10.37 5.64 -9.18
CA GLU A 131 10.77 6.79 -9.98
C GLU A 131 9.73 7.10 -11.08
N TYR A 132 9.64 8.37 -11.47
CA TYR A 132 8.68 8.85 -12.47
C TYR A 132 8.84 8.15 -13.83
N GLU A 133 10.06 7.78 -14.23
CA GLU A 133 10.31 7.09 -15.50
C GLU A 133 9.71 5.67 -15.56
N ASP A 134 9.58 4.99 -14.42
CA ASP A 134 8.90 3.70 -14.30
C ASP A 134 7.37 3.81 -14.53
N ALA A 135 6.81 5.03 -14.61
CA ALA A 135 5.42 5.28 -15.00
C ALA A 135 5.20 5.25 -16.51
N LEU A 136 6.22 5.59 -17.28
CA LEU A 136 6.11 5.69 -18.74
C LEU A 136 6.35 4.34 -19.43
N ARG A 137 7.13 3.43 -18.81
CA ARG A 137 7.42 2.10 -19.37
C ARG A 137 6.21 1.16 -19.45
N GLN A 138 5.10 1.46 -18.77
CA GLN A 138 3.87 0.65 -18.83
C GLN A 138 2.99 0.94 -20.05
N HIS A 139 3.35 1.93 -20.88
CA HIS A 139 2.73 2.17 -22.18
C HIS A 139 3.50 1.53 -23.36
N ALA A 140 4.56 0.76 -23.09
CA ALA A 140 5.31 0.07 -24.13
C ALA A 140 4.77 -1.35 -24.35
N ASP A 141 4.06 -1.47 -25.47
CA ASP A 141 3.68 -2.69 -26.21
C ASP A 141 2.43 -3.48 -25.78
N PRO A 142 1.27 -3.19 -26.39
CA PRO A 142 0.06 -4.01 -26.30
C PRO A 142 0.19 -5.44 -26.85
N LYS A 143 1.28 -5.78 -27.56
CA LYS A 143 1.49 -7.10 -28.19
C LYS A 143 2.30 -8.09 -27.36
N ALA A 144 2.70 -7.75 -26.13
CA ALA A 144 3.50 -8.65 -25.30
C ALA A 144 2.74 -9.89 -24.74
N TRP A 145 1.46 -10.07 -25.13
CA TRP A 145 0.60 -11.18 -24.69
C TRP A 145 0.03 -12.03 -25.84
N GLU A 146 0.57 -11.89 -27.05
CA GLU A 146 0.34 -12.81 -28.20
C GLU A 146 1.56 -13.72 -28.41
#